data_AF-A0A9E3AQ40-F1
#
_entry.id   AF-A0A9E3AQ40-F1
#
_cell.length_a   1.000
_cell.length_b   1.000
_cell.length_c   1.000
_cell.angle_alpha   90.00
_cell.angle_beta   90.00
_cell.angle_gamma   90.00
#
_symmetry.space_group_name_H-M   'P 1'
#
loop_
_entity.id
_entity.type
_entity.pdbx_description
1 polymer ?
#
loop_
_entity_poly.entity_id
_entity_poly.type
_entity_poly.pdbx_seq_one_letter_code
_entity_poly.pdbx_strand_id
1 'polypeptide(L)'
;MRVGEDPRPGSLDPIEIASRDEIAALQTKRLMATLKHAYEKVPAYRQKFDKAGIHPREFKRLEDLRKFPFTSKADLRENYPFGLFAVPREKIA
;
A
#
# COMPACT_ATOMS: atom_id res chain seq x y z
N MET A 1 22.97 19.95 -0.86
CA MET A 1 23.83 19.47 -1.96
C MET A 1 22.95 18.59 -2.85
N ARG A 2 22.54 19.06 -4.03
CA ARG A 2 22.00 18.16 -5.08
C ARG A 2 23.22 17.67 -5.86
N VAL A 3 23.40 16.35 -5.92
CA VAL A 3 24.50 15.71 -6.64
C VAL A 3 23.88 15.13 -7.92
N GLY A 4 24.06 15.81 -9.05
CA GLY A 4 23.52 15.42 -10.35
C GLY A 4 23.12 16.64 -11.20
N GLU A 5 23.25 16.52 -12.52
CA GLU A 5 22.66 17.46 -13.48
C GLU A 5 21.15 17.55 -13.27
N ASP A 6 20.59 18.76 -13.39
CA ASP A 6 19.14 18.93 -13.32
C ASP A 6 18.46 18.16 -14.47
N PRO A 7 17.30 17.53 -14.22
CA PRO A 7 16.59 16.77 -15.24
C PRO A 7 16.27 17.63 -16.45
N ARG A 8 16.39 17.04 -17.65
CA ARG A 8 16.09 17.73 -18.90
C ARG A 8 14.62 18.15 -18.91
N PRO A 9 14.27 19.35 -19.43
CA PRO A 9 12.87 19.72 -19.61
C PRO A 9 12.09 18.65 -20.38
N GLY A 10 11.01 18.14 -19.79
CA GLY A 10 10.18 17.08 -20.37
C GLY A 10 10.65 15.64 -20.12
N SER A 11 11.74 15.42 -19.36
CA SER A 11 12.20 14.06 -19.03
C SER A 11 11.62 13.48 -17.73
N LEU A 12 10.82 14.26 -17.01
CA LEU A 12 10.20 13.84 -15.74
C LEU A 12 8.79 13.32 -16.00
N ASP A 13 8.41 12.26 -15.30
CA ASP A 13 7.03 11.83 -15.27
C ASP A 13 6.17 12.94 -14.63
N PRO A 14 4.92 13.14 -15.09
CA PRO A 14 4.05 14.20 -14.55
C PRO A 14 3.92 14.16 -13.02
N ILE A 15 3.99 12.98 -12.41
CA ILE A 15 3.88 12.82 -10.95
C ILE A 15 5.10 13.34 -10.18
N GLU A 16 6.28 13.41 -10.81
CA GLU A 16 7.51 13.90 -10.18
C GLU A 16 7.50 15.42 -9.98
N ILE A 17 6.66 16.14 -10.74
CA ILE A 17 6.49 17.59 -10.69
C ILE A 17 5.06 18.02 -10.31
N ALA A 18 4.21 17.06 -9.95
CA ALA A 18 2.84 17.32 -9.53
C ALA A 18 2.81 18.13 -8.22
N SER A 19 1.73 18.88 -8.03
CA SER A 19 1.46 19.55 -6.77
C SER A 19 1.31 18.55 -5.62
N ARG A 20 1.51 19.02 -4.39
CA ARG A 20 1.33 18.16 -3.20
C ARG A 20 -0.09 17.59 -3.12
N ASP A 21 -1.09 18.35 -3.57
CA ASP A 21 -2.49 17.93 -3.53
C ASP A 21 -2.78 16.83 -4.55
N GLU A 22 -2.22 16.92 -5.75
CA GLU A 22 -2.29 15.86 -6.76
C GLU A 22 -1.62 14.56 -6.28
N ILE A 23 -0.44 14.68 -5.66
CA ILE A 23 0.27 13.54 -5.06
C ILE A 23 -0.57 12.92 -3.96
N ALA A 24 -1.09 13.72 -3.03
CA ALA A 24 -1.89 13.23 -1.90
C ALA A 24 -3.19 12.56 -2.35
N ALA A 25 -3.87 13.12 -3.36
CA ALA A 25 -5.07 12.53 -3.95
C ALA A 25 -4.77 11.17 -4.61
N LEU A 26 -3.68 11.08 -5.38
CA LEU A 26 -3.26 9.82 -6.00
C LEU A 26 -2.89 8.76 -4.96
N GLN A 27 -2.10 9.14 -3.94
CA GLN A 27 -1.70 8.26 -2.84
C GLN A 27 -2.92 7.74 -2.09
N THR A 28 -3.87 8.60 -1.75
CA THR A 28 -5.11 8.24 -1.05
C THR A 28 -5.92 7.23 -1.86
N LYS A 29 -6.14 7.52 -3.15
CA LYS A 29 -6.86 6.62 -4.06
C LYS A 29 -6.21 5.24 -4.15
N ARG A 30 -4.89 5.20 -4.36
CA ARG A 30 -4.14 3.94 -4.49
C ARG A 30 -4.11 3.17 -3.17
N LEU A 31 -3.88 3.84 -2.04
CA LEU A 31 -3.81 3.20 -0.74
C LEU A 31 -5.16 2.59 -0.33
N MET A 32 -6.28 3.26 -0.61
CA MET A 32 -7.61 2.69 -0.41
C MET A 32 -7.79 1.38 -1.20
N ALA A 33 -7.35 1.34 -2.47
CA ALA A 33 -7.40 0.12 -3.28
C ALA A 33 -6.47 -0.99 -2.73
N THR A 34 -5.27 -0.63 -2.28
CA THR A 34 -4.32 -1.58 -1.68
C THR A 34 -4.86 -2.19 -0.39
N LEU A 35 -5.40 -1.38 0.52
CA LEU A 35 -5.98 -1.87 1.78
C LEU A 35 -7.17 -2.81 1.53
N LYS A 36 -8.04 -2.44 0.58
CA LYS A 36 -9.15 -3.30 0.15
C LYS A 36 -8.63 -4.63 -0.42
N HIS A 37 -7.66 -4.57 -1.33
CA HIS A 37 -7.10 -5.76 -1.95
C HIS A 37 -6.46 -6.71 -0.92
N ALA A 38 -5.66 -6.18 0.01
CA ALA A 38 -5.05 -6.96 1.08
C ALA A 38 -6.10 -7.66 1.95
N TYR A 39 -7.12 -6.92 2.41
CA TYR A 39 -8.20 -7.45 3.24
C TYR A 39 -9.05 -8.51 2.52
N GLU A 40 -9.35 -8.29 1.24
CA GLU A 40 -10.18 -9.21 0.45
C GLU A 40 -9.42 -10.48 0.03
N LYS A 41 -8.11 -10.38 -0.25
CA LYS A 41 -7.36 -11.47 -0.90
C LYS A 41 -6.41 -12.23 0.01
N VAL A 42 -6.02 -11.67 1.16
CA VAL A 42 -5.05 -12.31 2.06
C VAL A 42 -5.72 -12.58 3.41
N PRO A 43 -6.00 -13.86 3.75
CA PRO A 43 -6.64 -14.21 5.03
C PRO A 43 -5.93 -13.65 6.26
N ALA A 44 -4.59 -13.61 6.25
CA ALA A 44 -3.79 -13.05 7.34
C ALA A 44 -4.09 -11.55 7.57
N TYR A 45 -4.20 -10.75 6.50
CA TYR A 45 -4.55 -9.33 6.62
C TYR A 45 -5.98 -9.13 7.06
N ARG A 46 -6.92 -9.94 6.56
CA ARG A 46 -8.31 -9.90 7.03
C ARG A 46 -8.40 -10.11 8.53
N GLN A 47 -7.82 -11.20 9.02
CA GLN A 47 -7.81 -11.51 10.45
C GLN A 47 -7.13 -10.42 11.28
N LYS A 48 -6.03 -9.85 10.79
CA LYS A 48 -5.29 -8.82 11.51
C LYS A 48 -6.07 -7.51 11.59
N PHE A 49 -6.76 -7.14 10.53
CA PHE A 49 -7.63 -5.96 10.46
C PHE A 49 -8.86 -6.15 11.36
N ASP A 50 -9.51 -7.30 11.29
CA ASP A 50 -10.67 -7.65 12.12
C ASP A 50 -10.30 -7.65 13.62
N LYS A 51 -9.16 -8.23 14.00
CA LYS A 51 -8.63 -8.20 15.39
C LYS A 51 -8.34 -6.78 15.88
N ALA A 52 -7.92 -5.89 14.99
CA ALA A 52 -7.70 -4.48 15.29
C ALA A 52 -9.00 -3.64 15.22
N GLY A 53 -10.14 -4.24 14.86
CA GLY A 53 -11.42 -3.54 14.71
C GLY A 53 -11.45 -2.52 13.58
N ILE A 54 -10.59 -2.66 12.57
CA ILE A 54 -10.47 -1.70 11.45
C ILE A 54 -10.84 -2.37 10.13
N HIS A 55 -11.67 -1.71 9.32
CA HIS A 55 -12.04 -2.17 7.98
C HIS A 55 -11.49 -1.20 6.91
N PRO A 56 -11.09 -1.62 5.70
CA PRO A 56 -10.57 -0.72 4.66
C PRO A 56 -11.49 0.46 4.32
N ARG A 57 -12.79 0.32 4.53
CA ARG A 57 -13.78 1.40 4.33
C ARG A 57 -13.57 2.60 5.27
N GLU A 58 -12.89 2.41 6.40
CA GLU A 58 -12.58 3.46 7.38
C GLU A 58 -11.40 4.34 6.96
N PHE A 59 -10.65 3.96 5.93
CA PHE A 59 -9.58 4.78 5.37
C PHE A 59 -10.16 5.88 4.46
N LYS A 60 -10.14 7.14 4.91
CA LYS A 60 -10.67 8.29 4.16
C LYS A 60 -9.60 9.31 3.76
N ARG A 61 -8.50 9.36 4.50
CA ARG A 61 -7.37 10.28 4.30
C ARG A 61 -6.08 9.62 4.75
N LEU A 62 -4.93 10.12 4.28
CA LEU A 62 -3.61 9.53 4.57
C LEU A 62 -3.34 9.35 6.06
N GLU A 63 -3.83 10.25 6.91
CA GLU A 63 -3.65 10.19 8.36
C GLU A 63 -4.31 8.97 9.00
N ASP A 64 -5.37 8.42 8.39
CA ASP A 64 -6.08 7.25 8.90
C ASP A 64 -5.23 5.98 8.82
N LEU A 65 -4.16 5.97 8.03
CA LEU A 65 -3.25 4.83 7.92
C LEU A 65 -2.69 4.40 9.30
N ARG A 66 -2.53 5.36 10.23
CA ARG A 66 -2.07 5.08 11.61
C ARG A 66 -2.97 4.12 12.39
N LYS A 67 -4.23 3.95 11.97
CA LYS A 67 -5.21 3.05 12.60
C LYS A 67 -5.01 1.59 12.19
N PHE A 68 -4.28 1.34 11.09
CA PHE A 68 -4.06 0.00 10.58
C PHE A 68 -2.87 -0.67 11.29
N PRO A 69 -2.95 -1.97 11.57
CA PRO A 69 -1.89 -2.68 12.27
C PRO A 69 -0.65 -2.85 11.39
N PHE A 70 0.53 -2.82 12.02
CA PHE A 70 1.79 -3.08 11.33
C PHE A 70 1.92 -4.53 10.88
N THR A 71 2.68 -4.77 9.81
CA THR A 71 3.17 -6.11 9.44
C THR A 71 4.60 -6.28 9.95
N SER A 72 4.89 -7.41 10.57
CA SER A 72 6.18 -7.76 11.13
C SER A 72 6.78 -8.98 10.42
N LYS A 73 8.04 -9.30 10.73
CA LYS A 73 8.67 -10.51 10.20
C LYS A 73 8.00 -11.80 10.69
N ALA A 74 7.36 -11.80 11.86
CA ALA A 74 6.66 -12.97 12.38
C ALA A 74 5.48 -13.35 11.46
N ASP A 75 4.71 -12.34 11.01
CA ASP A 75 3.58 -12.57 10.08
C ASP A 75 4.05 -13.29 8.80
N LEU A 76 5.22 -12.93 8.27
CA LEU A 76 5.80 -13.60 7.10
C LEU A 76 6.21 -15.05 7.39
N ARG A 77 6.76 -15.33 8.58
CA ARG A 77 7.20 -16.69 8.96
C ARG A 77 6.00 -17.61 9.20
N GLU A 78 4.96 -17.12 9.85
CA GLU A 78 3.73 -17.87 10.14
C GLU A 78 2.94 -18.22 8.88
N ASN A 79 3.07 -17.41 7.84
CA ASN A 79 2.38 -17.60 6.56
C ASN A 79 3.30 -18.16 5.46
N TYR A 80 4.45 -18.72 5.82
CA TYR A 80 5.34 -19.40 4.88
C TYR A 80 4.65 -20.66 4.29
N PRO A 81 4.88 -21.01 3.01
CA PRO A 81 5.68 -20.26 2.03
C PRO A 81 4.91 -19.18 1.25
N PHE A 82 3.60 -19.32 1.09
CA PHE A 82 2.81 -18.50 0.15
C PHE A 82 1.52 -17.92 0.74
N GLY A 83 1.32 -18.02 2.06
CA GLY A 83 0.08 -17.60 2.74
C GLY A 83 -0.19 -16.08 2.70
N LEU A 84 0.79 -15.28 2.29
CA LEU A 84 0.63 -13.84 2.07
C LEU A 84 0.40 -13.45 0.60
N PHE A 85 0.31 -14.41 -0.31
CA PHE A 85 -0.02 -14.11 -1.70
C PHE A 85 -1.44 -13.56 -1.81
N ALA A 86 -1.58 -12.43 -2.50
CA ALA A 86 -2.87 -11.80 -2.78
C ALA A 86 -3.47 -12.22 -4.16
N VAL A 87 -2.79 -13.12 -4.86
CA VAL A 87 -3.18 -13.71 -6.13
C VAL A 87 -2.86 -15.21 -6.14
N PRO A 88 -3.54 -16.03 -6.97
CA PRO A 88 -3.16 -17.42 -7.18
C PRO A 88 -1.68 -17.56 -7.60
N ARG A 89 -1.04 -18.66 -7.19
CA ARG A 89 0.40 -18.91 -7.41
C ARG A 89 0.76 -18.89 -8.90
N GLU A 90 -0.14 -19.31 -9.77
CA GLU A 90 0.04 -19.38 -11.22
C GLU A 90 0.23 -18.00 -11.86
N LYS A 91 -0.13 -16.92 -11.15
CA LYS A 91 0.09 -15.53 -11.58
C LYS A 91 1.44 -14.96 -11.12
N ILE A 92 2.25 -15.75 -10.41
CA ILE A 92 3.59 -15.37 -9.98
C ILE A 92 4.57 -15.97 -10.98
N ALA A 93 5.15 -15.11 -11.82
CA ALA A 93 6.10 -15.45 -12.88
C ALA A 93 7.55 -15.27 -12.41
#